data_AF-A0A6P7GD44-F1
#
_entry.id   AF-A0A6P7GD44-F1
#
_cell.length_a   1.000
_cell.length_b   1.000
_cell.length_c   1.000
_cell.angle_alpha   90.00
_cell.angle_beta   90.00
_cell.angle_gamma   90.00
#
_symmetry.space_group_name_H-M   'P 1'
#
loop_
_entity.id
_entity.type
_entity.pdbx_description
1 polymer ?
#
loop_
_entity_poly.entity_id
_entity_poly.type
_entity_poly.pdbx_seq_one_letter_code
_entity_poly.pdbx_strand_id
1 'polypeptide(L)'
;MFCLSRLFKKPESNETCSEWSPNPKWTQESASLLHNLKIEVLPQPSLEEIIRNSDSFPIEFPTKTNRCNHLKNIVNENELLRNITSAYPVIHEKVLQMCCDFILFKREHGNDNELEFYKAMTPVDLINRLLSKRAVVFVGPYDKYMLLDGATGLGHWEDIGSCREQLPLTMENYMTYDELKLSSLLAISSYTYFINEGHRKNRAEHQEDRNKIEEEGIIIGLVGPRLHKTGAVENQEIVYSKRQHSADNGYGRSIKTSLPKLFADFYEEECLDYHEMNKKKHSGSNGRYVNLFGQENIFDNTFYVKRLTISFDTLLGEADARGSAVSKSVYVHMVGIGLGVWKVSGHQDKLFMDTFGRRILTLGDKLHNISDVCLAYMAESKCAGYSHGDTIPIEGHPNGGIKIHICNRNPHEKLTGEDEGKLLVVTFAWDGNSLPGNEYWFGSLASSSDPAAACSTQVAEIHNPHINPYISGENLRIVTDGTVVTLKEYIEKIGSSVQCDERKSD
;
A
#
# COMPACT_ATOMS: atom_id res chain seq x y z
N MET A 1 3.11 17.32 -50.53
CA MET A 1 3.04 15.94 -50.00
C MET A 1 4.46 15.54 -49.59
N PHE A 2 4.89 15.93 -48.39
CA PHE A 2 6.15 15.49 -47.78
C PHE A 2 5.84 15.15 -46.32
N CYS A 3 5.89 13.85 -46.04
CA CYS A 3 5.54 13.25 -44.77
C CYS A 3 6.72 13.42 -43.80
N LEU A 4 6.56 14.22 -42.75
CA LEU A 4 7.51 14.33 -41.64
C LEU A 4 7.10 13.33 -40.55
N SER A 5 7.45 12.06 -40.75
CA SER A 5 7.50 11.07 -39.68
C SER A 5 8.69 11.40 -38.76
N ARG A 6 8.48 12.26 -37.76
CA ARG A 6 9.45 12.40 -36.67
C ARG A 6 9.44 11.11 -35.85
N LEU A 7 10.54 10.39 -36.00
CA LEU A 7 10.95 9.22 -35.23
C LEU A 7 10.81 9.50 -33.73
N PHE A 8 9.79 8.92 -33.10
CA PHE A 8 9.79 8.66 -31.67
C PHE A 8 10.87 7.60 -31.40
N LYS A 9 12.09 8.05 -31.06
CA LYS A 9 13.07 7.14 -30.46
C LYS A 9 12.55 6.76 -29.08
N LYS A 10 12.01 5.54 -28.94
CA LYS A 10 11.91 4.88 -27.64
C LYS A 10 13.29 4.95 -26.97
N PRO A 11 13.40 5.38 -25.70
CA PRO A 11 14.68 5.31 -25.00
C PRO A 11 15.17 3.86 -25.00
N GLU A 12 16.45 3.67 -25.31
CA GLU A 12 17.10 2.36 -25.32
C GLU A 12 16.89 1.67 -23.96
N SER A 13 16.17 0.55 -24.01
CA SER A 13 15.83 -0.26 -22.85
C SER A 13 17.07 -1.00 -22.36
N ASN A 14 17.62 -0.57 -21.23
CA ASN A 14 18.30 -1.52 -20.36
C ASN A 14 17.24 -2.52 -19.89
N GLU A 15 17.28 -3.75 -20.41
CA GLU A 15 16.37 -4.90 -20.22
C GLU A 15 16.27 -5.41 -18.76
N THR A 16 16.28 -4.52 -17.77
CA THR A 16 16.21 -4.89 -16.37
C THR A 16 14.91 -4.34 -15.76
N CYS A 17 14.04 -5.29 -15.44
CA CYS A 17 12.67 -5.19 -14.94
C CYS A 17 11.59 -4.98 -16.00
N SER A 18 11.01 -6.13 -16.34
CA SER A 18 9.93 -6.41 -17.28
C SER A 18 8.62 -5.68 -16.98
N GLU A 19 7.82 -5.56 -18.04
CA GLU A 19 6.43 -5.15 -18.15
C GLU A 19 5.46 -6.05 -17.35
N TRP A 20 5.84 -6.49 -16.15
CA TRP A 20 4.99 -7.35 -15.34
C TRP A 20 3.71 -6.61 -14.96
N SER A 21 2.57 -7.23 -15.27
CA SER A 21 1.26 -6.76 -14.86
C SER A 21 0.66 -7.78 -13.88
N PRO A 22 0.24 -7.35 -12.69
CA PRO A 22 -0.23 -8.22 -11.61
C PRO A 22 -1.65 -8.77 -11.89
N ASN A 23 -1.84 -9.50 -13.00
CA ASN A 23 -3.15 -10.07 -13.32
C ASN A 23 -3.44 -11.27 -12.40
N PRO A 24 -4.63 -11.35 -11.77
CA PRO A 24 -4.97 -12.48 -10.92
C PRO A 24 -5.14 -13.75 -11.77
N LYS A 25 -4.74 -14.88 -11.20
CA LYS A 25 -4.84 -16.24 -11.76
C LYS A 25 -5.64 -17.09 -10.78
N TRP A 26 -6.94 -16.88 -10.75
CA TRP A 26 -7.86 -17.56 -9.83
C TRP A 26 -7.88 -19.07 -10.07
N THR A 27 -7.65 -19.86 -9.01
CA THR A 27 -7.99 -21.28 -9.02
C THR A 27 -9.45 -21.48 -8.60
N GLN A 28 -10.04 -22.63 -8.92
CA GLN A 28 -11.39 -22.96 -8.48
C GLN A 28 -11.52 -22.92 -6.95
N GLU A 29 -10.50 -23.40 -6.24
CA GLU A 29 -10.47 -23.43 -4.78
C GLU A 29 -10.41 -22.02 -4.19
N SER A 30 -9.50 -21.17 -4.67
CA SER A 30 -9.37 -19.78 -4.22
C SER A 30 -10.62 -18.95 -4.54
N ALA A 31 -11.21 -19.14 -5.72
CA ALA A 31 -12.46 -18.48 -6.10
C ALA A 31 -13.65 -18.95 -5.24
N SER A 32 -13.66 -20.21 -4.80
CA SER A 32 -14.72 -20.74 -3.94
C SER A 32 -14.80 -20.06 -2.58
N LEU A 33 -13.67 -19.54 -2.06
CA LEU A 33 -13.66 -18.74 -0.83
C LEU A 33 -14.44 -17.43 -1.01
N LEU A 34 -14.45 -16.86 -2.22
CA LEU A 34 -15.16 -15.62 -2.53
C LEU A 34 -16.64 -15.85 -2.83
N HIS A 35 -16.98 -16.87 -3.61
CA HIS A 35 -18.38 -17.14 -3.98
C HIS A 35 -19.28 -17.46 -2.78
N ASN A 36 -18.70 -17.97 -1.69
CA ASN A 36 -19.42 -18.27 -0.46
C ASN A 36 -19.48 -17.09 0.53
N LEU A 37 -18.87 -15.94 0.20
CA LEU A 37 -18.89 -14.76 1.06
C LEU A 37 -20.28 -14.15 1.13
N LYS A 38 -20.71 -13.88 2.36
CA LYS A 38 -21.84 -12.99 2.63
C LYS A 38 -21.26 -11.67 3.09
N ILE A 39 -21.31 -10.67 2.20
CA ILE A 39 -20.86 -9.32 2.51
C ILE A 39 -22.03 -8.57 3.13
N GLU A 40 -21.89 -8.21 4.40
CA GLU A 40 -22.89 -7.43 5.13
C GLU A 40 -22.93 -5.99 4.62
N VAL A 41 -24.13 -5.43 4.53
CA VAL A 41 -24.30 -4.01 4.21
C VAL A 41 -24.09 -3.22 5.50
N LEU A 42 -23.02 -2.45 5.55
CA LEU A 42 -22.74 -1.60 6.70
C LEU A 42 -23.73 -0.43 6.77
N PRO A 43 -24.30 -0.14 7.95
CA PRO A 43 -25.05 1.09 8.15
C PRO A 43 -24.12 2.30 8.04
N GLN A 44 -24.60 3.40 7.47
CA GLN A 44 -23.83 4.63 7.40
C GLN A 44 -23.60 5.20 8.81
N PRO A 45 -22.33 5.43 9.24
CA PRO A 45 -22.04 6.01 10.54
C PRO A 45 -22.48 7.47 10.59
N SER A 46 -22.91 7.94 11.77
CA SER A 46 -23.17 9.37 12.02
C SER A 46 -21.91 10.09 12.50
N LEU A 47 -21.89 11.43 12.38
CA LEU A 47 -20.79 12.23 12.91
C LEU A 47 -20.67 12.07 14.44
N GLU A 48 -21.78 12.00 15.16
CA GLU A 48 -21.83 11.79 16.62
C GLU A 48 -21.28 10.43 17.02
N GLU A 49 -21.55 9.38 16.22
CA GLU A 49 -20.98 8.07 16.45
C GLU A 49 -19.46 8.09 16.34
N ILE A 50 -18.92 8.69 15.26
CA ILE A 50 -17.46 8.82 15.08
C ILE A 50 -16.83 9.63 16.21
N ILE A 51 -17.43 10.75 16.60
CA ILE A 51 -16.95 11.58 17.72
C ILE A 51 -16.97 10.78 19.02
N ARG A 52 -18.05 10.06 19.30
CA ARG A 52 -18.18 9.24 20.52
C ARG A 52 -17.14 8.12 20.56
N ASN A 53 -16.95 7.41 19.44
CA ASN A 53 -15.97 6.33 19.34
C ASN A 53 -14.55 6.88 19.51
N SER A 54 -14.25 8.02 18.89
CA SER A 54 -12.98 8.74 19.02
C SER A 54 -12.72 9.23 20.45
N ASP A 55 -13.71 9.80 21.13
CA ASP A 55 -13.62 10.23 22.53
C ASP A 55 -13.48 9.04 23.49
N SER A 56 -13.96 7.85 23.10
CA SER A 56 -13.86 6.61 23.88
C SER A 56 -12.63 5.76 23.54
N PHE A 57 -11.81 6.19 22.57
CA PHE A 57 -10.63 5.45 22.15
C PHE A 57 -9.61 5.40 23.30
N PRO A 58 -9.03 4.23 23.63
CA PRO A 58 -8.27 4.03 24.87
C PRO A 58 -6.93 4.78 24.92
N ILE A 59 -6.39 5.20 23.78
CA ILE A 59 -5.14 5.96 23.70
C ILE A 59 -5.47 7.43 23.48
N GLU A 60 -4.88 8.29 24.30
CA GLU A 60 -5.05 9.74 24.18
C GLU A 60 -4.52 10.25 22.83
N PHE A 61 -5.31 11.08 22.16
CA PHE A 61 -4.87 11.80 20.97
C PHE A 61 -3.92 12.94 21.37
N PRO A 62 -2.66 12.96 20.90
CA PRO A 62 -1.72 14.04 21.16
C PRO A 62 -2.21 15.43 20.72
N THR A 63 -3.02 15.50 19.66
CA THR A 63 -3.55 16.76 19.12
C THR A 63 -5.08 16.68 18.97
N LYS A 64 -5.73 17.84 19.06
CA LYS A 64 -7.20 17.94 19.01
C LYS A 64 -7.71 18.64 17.75
N THR A 65 -6.88 19.47 17.12
CA THR A 65 -7.25 20.34 15.98
C THR A 65 -7.68 19.57 14.73
N ASN A 66 -7.18 18.34 14.60
CA ASN A 66 -7.40 17.41 13.49
C ASN A 66 -8.55 16.41 13.72
N ARG A 67 -9.25 16.47 14.87
CA ARG A 67 -10.35 15.55 15.21
C ARG A 67 -11.70 16.12 14.77
N CYS A 68 -12.63 15.27 14.33
CA CYS A 68 -13.98 15.66 13.91
C CYS A 68 -14.71 16.49 14.99
N ASN A 69 -14.51 16.18 16.27
CA ASN A 69 -15.13 16.92 17.37
C ASN A 69 -14.71 18.41 17.42
N HIS A 70 -13.46 18.71 17.03
CA HIS A 70 -13.00 20.07 16.88
C HIS A 70 -13.43 20.67 15.54
N LEU A 71 -13.25 19.90 14.46
CA LEU A 71 -13.50 20.35 13.08
C LEU A 71 -14.97 20.71 12.82
N LYS A 72 -15.94 20.11 13.52
CA LYS A 72 -17.36 20.47 13.37
C LYS A 72 -17.69 21.94 13.65
N ASN A 73 -16.77 22.67 14.30
CA ASN A 73 -16.93 24.10 14.56
C ASN A 73 -16.47 24.98 13.38
N ILE A 74 -15.73 24.42 12.41
CA ILE A 74 -15.13 25.16 11.29
C ILE A 74 -15.42 24.54 9.91
N VAL A 75 -15.74 23.25 9.85
CA VAL A 75 -16.08 22.49 8.63
C VAL A 75 -17.56 22.10 8.68
N ASN A 76 -18.23 22.08 7.53
CA ASN A 76 -19.63 21.70 7.46
C ASN A 76 -19.81 20.22 7.85
N GLU A 77 -20.90 19.92 8.56
CA GLU A 77 -21.23 18.55 8.97
C GLU A 77 -21.30 17.57 7.78
N ASN A 78 -21.87 17.99 6.65
CA ASN A 78 -21.96 17.17 5.44
C ASN A 78 -20.58 16.85 4.85
N GLU A 79 -19.62 17.77 4.94
CA GLU A 79 -18.25 17.55 4.48
C GLU A 79 -17.52 16.57 5.39
N LEU A 80 -17.68 16.71 6.70
CA LEU A 80 -17.11 15.75 7.66
C LEU A 80 -17.72 14.36 7.47
N LEU A 81 -19.04 14.27 7.30
CA LEU A 81 -19.73 13.02 7.04
C LEU A 81 -19.25 12.39 5.73
N ARG A 82 -19.10 13.19 4.66
CA ARG A 82 -18.52 12.73 3.39
C ARG A 82 -17.11 12.19 3.61
N ASN A 83 -16.25 12.88 4.35
CA ASN A 83 -14.89 12.42 4.64
C ASN A 83 -14.90 11.06 5.35
N ILE A 84 -15.73 10.91 6.39
CA ILE A 84 -15.94 9.65 7.12
C ILE A 84 -16.40 8.53 6.19
N THR A 85 -17.48 8.74 5.42
CA THR A 85 -18.10 7.70 4.60
C THR A 85 -17.33 7.40 3.31
N SER A 86 -16.45 8.30 2.91
CA SER A 86 -15.55 8.11 1.77
C SER A 86 -14.31 7.26 2.10
N ALA A 87 -14.12 6.95 3.39
CA ALA A 87 -12.99 6.18 3.87
C ALA A 87 -13.22 4.68 3.67
N TYR A 88 -12.23 3.99 3.11
CA TYR A 88 -12.26 2.54 2.93
C TYR A 88 -10.85 1.95 2.78
N PRO A 89 -10.67 0.67 3.15
CA PRO A 89 -9.50 -0.08 2.73
C PRO A 89 -9.58 -0.38 1.22
N VAL A 90 -8.44 -0.35 0.55
CA VAL A 90 -8.32 -0.62 -0.88
C VAL A 90 -7.10 -1.49 -1.16
N ILE A 91 -7.27 -2.49 -2.03
CA ILE A 91 -6.21 -3.40 -2.47
C ILE A 91 -6.27 -3.63 -3.98
N HIS A 92 -5.13 -3.98 -4.57
CA HIS A 92 -5.09 -4.50 -5.94
C HIS A 92 -5.75 -5.89 -6.01
N GLU A 93 -6.45 -6.22 -7.09
CA GLU A 93 -7.16 -7.51 -7.24
C GLU A 93 -6.27 -8.75 -7.05
N LYS A 94 -5.01 -8.68 -7.48
CA LYS A 94 -3.98 -9.72 -7.24
C LYS A 94 -3.77 -10.00 -5.74
N VAL A 95 -3.88 -8.98 -4.90
CA VAL A 95 -3.74 -9.11 -3.44
C VAL A 95 -4.95 -9.83 -2.85
N LEU A 96 -6.15 -9.60 -3.38
CA LEU A 96 -7.34 -10.36 -2.96
C LEU A 96 -7.15 -11.86 -3.25
N GLN A 97 -6.59 -12.20 -4.41
CA GLN A 97 -6.21 -13.58 -4.73
C GLN A 97 -5.19 -14.11 -3.71
N MET A 98 -4.13 -13.36 -3.43
CA MET A 98 -3.11 -13.76 -2.45
C MET A 98 -3.70 -13.99 -1.06
N CYS A 99 -4.66 -13.18 -0.61
CA CYS A 99 -5.36 -13.39 0.66
C CYS A 99 -6.09 -14.73 0.67
N CYS A 100 -6.76 -15.11 -0.43
CA CYS A 100 -7.43 -16.40 -0.55
C CYS A 100 -6.42 -17.56 -0.55
N ASP A 101 -5.38 -17.46 -1.37
CA ASP A 101 -4.32 -18.47 -1.48
C ASP A 101 -3.59 -18.66 -0.15
N PHE A 102 -3.36 -17.57 0.60
CA PHE A 102 -2.78 -17.60 1.94
C PHE A 102 -3.64 -18.33 2.96
N ILE A 103 -4.95 -18.06 2.98
CA ILE A 103 -5.89 -18.76 3.87
C ILE A 103 -5.88 -20.25 3.59
N LEU A 104 -5.97 -20.65 2.31
CA LEU A 104 -5.92 -22.06 1.91
C LEU A 104 -4.61 -22.72 2.33
N PHE A 105 -3.49 -22.04 2.06
CA PHE A 105 -2.16 -22.52 2.47
C PHE A 105 -2.08 -22.74 3.98
N LYS A 106 -2.58 -21.80 4.79
CA LYS A 106 -2.56 -21.92 6.26
C LYS A 106 -3.50 -23.01 6.78
N ARG A 107 -4.61 -23.29 6.10
CA ARG A 107 -5.53 -24.40 6.42
C ARG A 107 -4.97 -25.78 6.11
N GLU A 108 -4.04 -25.89 5.17
CA GLU A 108 -3.45 -27.18 4.78
C GLU A 108 -2.07 -27.41 5.42
N HIS A 109 -1.27 -26.35 5.56
CA HIS A 109 0.16 -26.44 5.92
C HIS A 109 0.54 -25.64 7.18
N GLY A 110 -0.44 -25.03 7.85
CA GLY A 110 -0.20 -24.36 9.13
C GLY A 110 0.28 -25.34 10.20
N ASN A 111 0.88 -24.80 11.26
CA ASN A 111 1.07 -25.55 12.51
C ASN A 111 -0.27 -25.81 13.22
N ASP A 112 -0.29 -26.63 14.27
CA ASP A 112 -1.53 -27.01 14.97
C ASP A 112 -2.40 -25.80 15.40
N ASN A 113 -1.77 -24.69 15.84
CA ASN A 113 -2.50 -23.47 16.20
C ASN A 113 -3.06 -22.78 14.96
N GLU A 114 -2.27 -22.66 13.89
CA GLU A 114 -2.69 -22.04 12.63
C GLU A 114 -3.82 -22.83 11.95
N LEU A 115 -3.75 -24.16 11.94
CA LEU A 115 -4.76 -25.01 11.33
C LEU A 115 -6.14 -24.74 11.93
N GLU A 116 -6.25 -24.67 13.27
CA GLU A 116 -7.52 -24.35 13.92
C GLU A 116 -7.89 -22.87 13.73
N PHE A 117 -6.92 -21.95 13.78
CA PHE A 117 -7.15 -20.52 13.66
C PHE A 117 -7.68 -20.10 12.28
N TYR A 118 -7.13 -20.64 11.19
CA TYR A 118 -7.51 -20.30 9.82
C TYR A 118 -8.67 -21.14 9.28
N LYS A 119 -9.05 -22.22 9.97
CA LYS A 119 -10.06 -23.20 9.56
C LYS A 119 -11.35 -22.61 8.98
N ALA A 120 -11.90 -21.60 9.66
CA ALA A 120 -13.14 -20.94 9.27
C ALA A 120 -12.91 -19.50 8.75
N MET A 121 -11.67 -19.01 8.73
CA MET A 121 -11.36 -17.63 8.38
C MET A 121 -11.74 -17.32 6.94
N THR A 122 -12.54 -16.29 6.71
CA THR A 122 -12.87 -15.79 5.38
C THR A 122 -11.88 -14.71 4.92
N PRO A 123 -11.83 -14.37 3.62
CA PRO A 123 -11.08 -13.20 3.15
C PRO A 123 -11.50 -11.89 3.84
N VAL A 124 -12.78 -11.72 4.18
CA VAL A 124 -13.27 -10.54 4.93
C VAL A 124 -12.69 -10.52 6.35
N ASP A 125 -12.72 -11.67 7.05
CA ASP A 125 -12.13 -11.81 8.39
C ASP A 125 -10.62 -11.52 8.40
N LEU A 126 -9.90 -12.01 7.39
CA LEU A 126 -8.48 -11.74 7.24
C LEU A 126 -8.24 -10.24 7.07
N ILE A 127 -8.99 -9.56 6.19
CA ILE A 127 -8.85 -8.11 5.99
C ILE A 127 -9.18 -7.35 7.29
N ASN A 128 -10.22 -7.75 8.01
CA ASN A 128 -10.56 -7.19 9.33
C ASN A 128 -9.41 -7.37 10.34
N ARG A 129 -8.73 -8.52 10.34
CA ARG A 129 -7.50 -8.72 11.13
C ARG A 129 -6.37 -7.80 10.66
N LEU A 130 -6.12 -7.73 9.35
CA LEU A 130 -5.07 -6.88 8.78
C LEU A 130 -5.27 -5.40 9.15
N LEU A 131 -6.50 -4.95 9.37
CA LEU A 131 -6.81 -3.59 9.80
C LEU A 131 -6.69 -3.42 11.31
N SER A 132 -7.31 -4.30 12.10
CA SER A 132 -7.54 -4.09 13.54
C SER A 132 -6.55 -4.76 14.49
N LYS A 133 -5.82 -5.79 14.06
CA LYS A 133 -4.90 -6.57 14.94
C LYS A 133 -3.47 -6.03 14.89
N ARG A 134 -3.36 -4.70 14.87
CA ARG A 134 -2.12 -3.93 14.78
C ARG A 134 -1.67 -3.47 16.16
N ALA A 135 -0.39 -3.12 16.28
CA ALA A 135 0.02 -2.24 17.36
C ALA A 135 -0.55 -0.84 17.13
N VAL A 136 -0.68 -0.04 18.19
CA VAL A 136 -0.94 1.40 18.06
C VAL A 136 0.29 2.09 17.47
N VAL A 137 1.47 1.69 17.93
CA VAL A 137 2.78 2.14 17.43
C VAL A 137 3.63 0.94 17.11
N PHE A 138 4.37 0.97 16.00
CA PHE A 138 5.32 -0.06 15.63
C PHE A 138 6.52 0.56 14.90
N VAL A 139 7.69 0.58 15.55
CA VAL A 139 8.84 1.33 15.04
C VAL A 139 10.20 0.69 15.30
N GLY A 140 11.15 1.07 14.44
CA GLY A 140 12.56 0.75 14.59
C GLY A 140 12.94 -0.68 14.18
N PRO A 141 14.23 -1.03 14.25
CA PRO A 141 14.75 -2.33 13.83
C PRO A 141 14.42 -3.48 14.80
N TYR A 142 14.09 -3.14 16.04
CA TYR A 142 13.79 -4.08 17.12
C TYR A 142 12.30 -4.16 17.43
N ASP A 143 11.45 -3.59 16.57
CA ASP A 143 9.99 -3.65 16.70
C ASP A 143 9.54 -3.13 18.08
N LYS A 144 9.90 -1.88 18.39
CA LYS A 144 9.37 -1.19 19.56
C LYS A 144 7.89 -0.92 19.30
N TYR A 145 7.02 -1.29 20.24
CA TYR A 145 5.58 -1.17 20.05
C TYR A 145 4.85 -0.52 21.22
N MET A 146 3.64 -0.07 20.95
CA MET A 146 2.60 0.27 21.93
C MET A 146 1.29 -0.43 21.55
N LEU A 147 0.61 -1.02 22.52
CA LEU A 147 -0.64 -1.75 22.34
C LEU A 147 -1.86 -0.88 22.71
N LEU A 148 -3.07 -1.36 22.43
CA LEU A 148 -4.32 -0.63 22.67
C LEU A 148 -4.62 -0.35 24.15
N ASP A 149 -4.09 -1.17 25.05
CA ASP A 149 -4.15 -0.95 26.50
C ASP A 149 -3.06 0.00 27.02
N GLY A 150 -2.24 0.55 26.12
CA GLY A 150 -1.10 1.42 26.43
C GLY A 150 0.17 0.67 26.84
N ALA A 151 0.15 -0.67 26.89
CA ALA A 151 1.36 -1.44 27.19
C ALA A 151 2.40 -1.24 26.08
N THR A 152 3.66 -1.10 26.48
CA THR A 152 4.78 -0.92 25.54
C THR A 152 5.79 -2.05 25.66
N GLY A 153 6.43 -2.41 24.56
CA GLY A 153 7.48 -3.42 24.57
C GLY A 153 8.44 -3.30 23.39
N LEU A 154 9.31 -4.31 23.28
CA LEU A 154 10.38 -4.38 22.27
C LEU A 154 10.58 -5.85 21.87
N GLY A 155 10.61 -6.13 20.57
CA GLY A 155 10.83 -7.47 20.04
C GLY A 155 9.69 -8.44 20.34
N HIS A 156 9.96 -9.75 20.21
CA HIS A 156 9.01 -10.85 20.45
C HIS A 156 7.81 -10.89 19.51
N TRP A 157 7.72 -9.98 18.54
CA TRP A 157 6.69 -10.01 17.52
C TRP A 157 6.86 -11.23 16.59
N GLU A 158 8.09 -11.71 16.45
CA GLU A 158 8.45 -12.93 15.72
C GLU A 158 7.99 -14.22 16.39
N ASP A 159 7.58 -14.15 17.65
CA ASP A 159 7.12 -15.30 18.41
C ASP A 159 5.62 -15.55 18.21
N ILE A 160 4.84 -14.56 17.75
CA ILE A 160 3.39 -14.62 17.52
C ILE A 160 3.07 -15.70 16.48
N GLY A 161 2.16 -16.63 16.82
CA GLY A 161 1.79 -17.77 15.96
C GLY A 161 2.76 -18.96 16.05
N SER A 162 3.79 -18.89 16.90
CA SER A 162 4.69 -20.00 17.19
C SER A 162 4.43 -20.59 18.59
N CYS A 163 5.07 -21.72 18.92
CA CYS A 163 5.03 -22.30 20.27
C CYS A 163 5.69 -21.42 21.35
N ARG A 164 6.31 -20.29 20.97
CA ARG A 164 6.93 -19.31 21.87
C ARG A 164 6.06 -18.08 22.09
N GLU A 165 4.88 -17.99 21.46
CA GLU A 165 3.97 -16.86 21.67
C GLU A 165 3.56 -16.75 23.15
N GLN A 166 3.42 -15.52 23.64
CA GLN A 166 3.09 -15.23 25.03
C GLN A 166 2.18 -14.02 25.11
N LEU A 167 1.25 -14.01 26.07
CA LEU A 167 0.42 -12.84 26.33
C LEU A 167 1.28 -11.59 26.63
N PRO A 168 0.90 -10.41 26.12
CA PRO A 168 -0.27 -10.13 25.29
C PRO A 168 -0.08 -10.44 23.78
N LEU A 169 1.16 -10.71 23.34
CA LEU A 169 1.54 -10.97 21.95
C LEU A 169 1.22 -12.40 21.51
N THR A 170 -0.05 -12.64 21.19
CA THR A 170 -0.56 -13.91 20.65
C THR A 170 -1.25 -13.69 19.31
N MET A 171 -1.34 -14.74 18.50
CA MET A 171 -1.99 -14.69 17.18
C MET A 171 -3.46 -14.24 17.26
N GLU A 172 -4.15 -14.54 18.37
CA GLU A 172 -5.52 -14.07 18.63
C GLU A 172 -5.59 -12.54 18.74
N ASN A 173 -4.60 -11.93 19.40
CA ASN A 173 -4.60 -10.51 19.72
C ASN A 173 -3.94 -9.65 18.63
N TYR A 174 -2.94 -10.19 17.93
CA TYR A 174 -2.11 -9.44 17.01
C TYR A 174 -1.75 -10.23 15.75
N MET A 175 -1.36 -9.51 14.70
CA MET A 175 -0.90 -10.11 13.46
C MET A 175 0.46 -10.80 13.60
N THR A 176 0.60 -11.94 12.95
CA THR A 176 1.87 -12.63 12.68
C THR A 176 2.69 -11.90 11.63
N TYR A 177 4.00 -12.15 11.56
CA TYR A 177 4.85 -11.60 10.48
C TYR A 177 4.41 -12.01 9.07
N ASP A 178 3.76 -13.17 8.94
CA ASP A 178 3.22 -13.65 7.67
C ASP A 178 2.03 -12.79 7.23
N GLU A 179 1.14 -12.46 8.15
CA GLU A 179 0.02 -11.53 7.91
C GLU A 179 0.52 -10.10 7.63
N LEU A 180 1.61 -9.66 8.27
CA LEU A 180 2.23 -8.35 8.04
C LEU A 180 2.61 -8.14 6.56
N LYS A 181 3.02 -9.19 5.85
CA LYS A 181 3.32 -9.12 4.42
C LYS A 181 2.09 -8.76 3.60
N LEU A 182 0.94 -9.34 3.92
CA LEU A 182 -0.34 -9.01 3.28
C LEU A 182 -0.79 -7.61 3.68
N SER A 183 -0.65 -7.26 4.97
CA SER A 183 -0.97 -5.93 5.49
C SER A 183 -0.21 -4.81 4.77
N SER A 184 1.04 -5.05 4.39
CA SER A 184 1.85 -4.09 3.64
C SER A 184 1.33 -3.80 2.22
N LEU A 185 0.49 -4.67 1.66
CA LEU A 185 -0.12 -4.52 0.34
C LEU A 185 -1.49 -3.83 0.41
N LEU A 186 -1.96 -3.52 1.62
CA LEU A 186 -3.22 -2.83 1.89
C LEU A 186 -3.00 -1.32 2.03
N ALA A 187 -3.90 -0.55 1.42
CA ALA A 187 -3.97 0.90 1.57
C ALA A 187 -5.30 1.32 2.19
N ILE A 188 -5.35 2.53 2.74
CA ILE A 188 -6.60 3.17 3.18
C ILE A 188 -6.69 4.54 2.53
N SER A 189 -7.82 4.85 1.91
CA SER A 189 -8.07 6.08 1.17
C SER A 189 -9.33 6.78 1.67
N SER A 190 -9.32 8.11 1.77
CA SER A 190 -10.50 8.90 2.06
C SER A 190 -10.37 10.35 1.56
N TYR A 191 -11.48 11.05 1.44
CA TYR A 191 -11.43 12.52 1.55
C TYR A 191 -10.97 12.93 2.94
N THR A 192 -10.33 14.09 3.03
CA THR A 192 -9.98 14.75 4.29
C THR A 192 -9.99 16.26 4.13
N TYR A 193 -10.25 16.96 5.22
CA TYR A 193 -9.93 18.38 5.37
C TYR A 193 -8.44 18.55 5.67
N PHE A 194 -7.79 19.54 5.05
CA PHE A 194 -6.38 19.84 5.29
C PHE A 194 -6.22 20.92 6.37
N ILE A 195 -5.52 20.57 7.45
CA ILE A 195 -5.28 21.45 8.60
C ILE A 195 -4.18 22.47 8.30
N ASN A 196 -3.14 22.03 7.59
CA ASN A 196 -1.95 22.81 7.24
C ASN A 196 -1.30 22.27 5.96
N GLU A 197 -0.10 22.75 5.58
CA GLU A 197 0.59 22.35 4.35
C GLU A 197 1.05 20.88 4.34
N GLY A 198 1.02 20.18 5.47
CA GLY A 198 1.39 18.76 5.56
C GLY A 198 2.89 18.49 5.62
N HIS A 199 3.73 19.52 5.78
CA HIS A 199 5.18 19.33 5.90
C HIS A 199 5.54 18.47 7.13
N ARG A 200 6.69 17.78 7.10
CA ARG A 200 7.08 16.79 8.12
C ARG A 200 7.10 17.29 9.58
N LYS A 201 7.23 18.62 9.78
CA LYS A 201 7.33 19.26 11.11
C LYS A 201 6.10 20.08 11.46
N ASN A 202 4.95 19.80 10.85
CA ASN A 202 3.76 20.64 10.98
C ASN A 202 3.12 20.62 12.38
N ARG A 203 3.31 19.56 13.18
CA ARG A 203 2.92 19.47 14.59
C ARG A 203 1.44 19.85 14.88
N ALA A 204 0.57 19.65 13.90
CA ALA A 204 -0.85 19.98 13.92
C ALA A 204 -1.16 21.47 14.14
N GLU A 205 -0.20 22.33 13.79
CA GLU A 205 -0.39 23.78 13.76
C GLU A 205 -1.40 24.11 12.66
N HIS A 206 -2.44 24.86 12.99
CA HIS A 206 -3.49 25.23 12.03
C HIS A 206 -2.98 26.32 11.08
N GLN A 207 -3.24 26.16 9.78
CA GLN A 207 -2.90 27.14 8.77
C GLN A 207 -4.00 28.22 8.69
N GLU A 208 -3.71 29.39 9.26
CA GLU A 208 -4.64 30.54 9.26
C GLU A 208 -4.88 31.10 7.86
N ASP A 209 -3.81 31.28 7.07
CA ASP A 209 -3.93 31.74 5.68
C ASP A 209 -4.29 30.56 4.77
N ARG A 210 -5.60 30.40 4.53
CA ARG A 210 -6.16 29.33 3.70
C ARG A 210 -5.79 29.43 2.23
N ASN A 211 -5.21 30.53 1.76
CA ASN A 211 -4.74 30.63 0.36
C ASN A 211 -3.45 29.83 0.11
N LYS A 212 -2.77 29.38 1.18
CA LYS A 212 -1.53 28.60 1.07
C LYS A 212 -1.76 27.10 0.89
N ILE A 213 -2.95 26.61 1.19
CA ILE A 213 -3.26 25.18 1.13
C ILE A 213 -4.53 24.89 0.35
N GLU A 214 -4.62 23.70 -0.21
CA GLU A 214 -5.94 23.20 -0.59
C GLU A 214 -6.81 23.04 0.65
N GLU A 215 -8.11 23.23 0.48
CA GLU A 215 -9.06 23.10 1.60
C GLU A 215 -9.27 21.62 1.96
N GLU A 216 -9.38 20.79 0.93
CA GLU A 216 -9.62 19.37 1.02
C GLU A 216 -8.98 18.61 -0.14
N GLY A 217 -8.87 17.31 0.02
CA GLY A 217 -8.39 16.41 -1.02
C GLY A 217 -8.56 14.96 -0.60
N ILE A 218 -7.98 14.06 -1.38
CA ILE A 218 -7.89 12.64 -1.03
C ILE A 218 -6.56 12.40 -0.34
N ILE A 219 -6.58 11.67 0.79
CA ILE A 219 -5.37 11.15 1.42
C ILE A 219 -5.38 9.62 1.37
N ILE A 220 -4.26 9.03 0.96
CA ILE A 220 -4.06 7.59 0.91
C ILE A 220 -2.78 7.16 1.65
N GLY A 221 -2.94 6.22 2.59
CA GLY A 221 -1.84 5.58 3.30
C GLY A 221 -1.31 4.39 2.50
N LEU A 222 -0.02 4.42 2.16
CA LEU A 222 0.65 3.35 1.41
C LEU A 222 1.86 2.82 2.19
N VAL A 223 2.02 1.50 2.21
CA VAL A 223 3.15 0.86 2.88
C VAL A 223 4.20 0.43 1.85
N GLY A 224 5.43 0.91 2.03
CA GLY A 224 6.57 0.53 1.20
C GLY A 224 7.31 -0.72 1.69
N PRO A 225 8.26 -1.26 0.92
CA PRO A 225 9.02 -2.45 1.31
C PRO A 225 9.88 -2.19 2.55
N ARG A 226 9.77 -3.03 3.59
CA ARG A 226 10.57 -2.92 4.82
C ARG A 226 11.79 -3.84 4.77
N LEU A 227 12.93 -3.33 4.30
CA LEU A 227 14.12 -4.15 4.06
C LEU A 227 15.17 -4.13 5.18
N HIS A 228 15.04 -3.22 6.14
CA HIS A 228 16.01 -3.05 7.23
C HIS A 228 15.95 -4.19 8.28
N LYS A 229 14.81 -4.88 8.42
CA LYS A 229 14.66 -6.04 9.32
C LYS A 229 15.01 -7.32 8.56
N THR A 230 16.17 -7.91 8.84
CA THR A 230 16.60 -9.17 8.22
C THR A 230 15.63 -10.31 8.58
N GLY A 231 15.28 -11.15 7.61
CA GLY A 231 14.46 -12.35 7.84
C GLY A 231 12.96 -12.12 7.96
N ALA A 232 12.49 -10.88 7.79
CA ALA A 232 11.09 -10.53 8.01
C ALA A 232 10.50 -9.73 6.85
N VAL A 233 9.18 -9.83 6.68
CA VAL A 233 8.39 -9.11 5.67
C VAL A 233 9.05 -9.21 4.29
N GLU A 234 9.21 -8.11 3.52
CA GLU A 234 9.75 -8.19 2.16
C GLU A 234 11.26 -8.46 2.09
N ASN A 235 12.00 -8.37 3.21
CA ASN A 235 13.39 -8.83 3.23
C ASN A 235 13.48 -10.32 2.87
N GLN A 236 12.42 -11.10 3.13
CA GLN A 236 12.32 -12.53 2.83
C GLN A 236 12.40 -12.86 1.34
N GLU A 237 11.90 -11.99 0.47
CA GLU A 237 11.90 -12.19 -0.99
C GLU A 237 13.01 -11.39 -1.68
N ILE A 238 13.36 -10.21 -1.15
CA ILE A 238 14.16 -9.22 -1.87
C ILE A 238 15.65 -9.33 -1.52
N VAL A 239 16.01 -9.73 -0.29
CA VAL A 239 17.40 -9.71 0.18
C VAL A 239 17.87 -11.12 0.51
N TYR A 240 18.59 -11.72 -0.43
CA TYR A 240 19.18 -13.05 -0.30
C TYR A 240 20.34 -13.06 0.69
N SER A 241 20.29 -14.01 1.63
CA SER A 241 21.38 -14.34 2.56
C SER A 241 21.49 -15.86 2.74
N LYS A 242 22.69 -16.38 2.97
CA LYS A 242 22.94 -17.82 3.15
C LYS A 242 22.12 -18.43 4.29
N ARG A 243 21.96 -17.69 5.39
CA ARG A 243 21.25 -18.17 6.59
C ARG A 243 19.74 -18.25 6.35
N GLN A 244 19.17 -17.28 5.64
CA GLN A 244 17.73 -17.18 5.43
C GLN A 244 17.26 -18.05 4.27
N HIS A 245 17.99 -18.04 3.15
CA HIS A 245 17.57 -18.72 1.92
C HIS A 245 18.22 -20.11 1.82
N SER A 246 17.74 -21.02 2.67
CA SER A 246 18.14 -22.43 2.70
C SER A 246 16.94 -23.35 2.49
N ALA A 247 17.22 -24.59 2.10
CA ALA A 247 16.20 -25.64 2.00
C ALA A 247 15.43 -25.84 3.32
N ASP A 248 16.13 -25.78 4.47
CA ASP A 248 15.53 -25.93 5.80
C ASP A 248 14.50 -24.83 6.11
N ASN A 249 14.65 -23.64 5.54
CA ASN A 249 13.69 -22.54 5.68
C ASN A 249 12.64 -22.53 4.55
N GLY A 250 12.55 -23.60 3.77
CA GLY A 250 11.55 -23.75 2.71
C GLY A 250 11.90 -23.05 1.40
N TYR A 251 13.17 -22.72 1.15
CA TYR A 251 13.63 -22.13 -0.12
C TYR A 251 14.26 -23.16 -1.05
N GLY A 252 14.14 -22.93 -2.35
CA GLY A 252 14.82 -23.67 -3.40
C GLY A 252 13.90 -24.49 -4.28
N ARG A 253 14.31 -24.77 -5.53
CA ARG A 253 13.46 -25.39 -6.55
C ARG A 253 12.91 -26.76 -6.19
N SER A 254 13.61 -27.47 -5.31
CA SER A 254 13.18 -28.80 -4.85
C SER A 254 12.02 -28.73 -3.86
N ILE A 255 11.79 -27.59 -3.21
CA ILE A 255 10.70 -27.36 -2.28
C ILE A 255 9.41 -27.11 -3.08
N LYS A 256 8.48 -28.07 -3.00
CA LYS A 256 7.21 -28.00 -3.73
C LYS A 256 6.22 -27.04 -3.08
N THR A 257 6.21 -27.01 -1.74
CA THR A 257 5.21 -26.28 -0.96
C THR A 257 5.88 -25.67 0.26
N SER A 258 5.83 -24.34 0.35
CA SER A 258 6.31 -23.56 1.48
C SER A 258 5.73 -22.15 1.40
N LEU A 259 5.74 -21.42 2.52
CA LEU A 259 5.29 -20.04 2.50
C LEU A 259 6.16 -19.14 1.60
N PRO A 260 7.52 -19.25 1.60
CA PRO A 260 8.34 -18.56 0.61
C PRO A 260 7.98 -18.88 -0.84
N LYS A 261 7.59 -20.15 -1.13
CA LYS A 261 7.13 -20.55 -2.47
C LYS A 261 5.81 -19.86 -2.84
N LEU A 262 4.86 -19.79 -1.91
CA LEU A 262 3.59 -19.09 -2.12
C LEU A 262 3.81 -17.61 -2.48
N PHE A 263 4.65 -16.89 -1.74
CA PHE A 263 4.96 -15.49 -2.05
C PHE A 263 5.77 -15.32 -3.35
N ALA A 264 6.68 -16.24 -3.66
CA ALA A 264 7.37 -16.23 -4.95
C ALA A 264 6.38 -16.40 -6.12
N ASP A 265 5.41 -17.29 -5.98
CA ASP A 265 4.37 -17.53 -6.99
C ASP A 265 3.42 -16.33 -7.16
N PHE A 266 3.09 -15.63 -6.08
CA PHE A 266 2.35 -14.36 -6.14
C PHE A 266 3.02 -13.33 -7.05
N TYR A 267 4.34 -13.22 -6.93
CA TYR A 267 5.16 -12.37 -7.80
C TYR A 267 5.51 -13.04 -9.14
N GLU A 268 5.07 -14.25 -9.43
CA GLU A 268 5.42 -15.00 -10.64
C GLU A 268 6.94 -15.13 -10.82
N GLU A 269 7.61 -15.52 -9.75
CA GLU A 269 9.06 -15.71 -9.68
C GLU A 269 9.41 -17.09 -9.10
N GLU A 270 10.62 -17.56 -9.37
CA GLU A 270 11.13 -18.80 -8.77
C GLU A 270 11.47 -18.60 -7.29
N CYS A 271 11.07 -19.54 -6.43
CA CYS A 271 11.58 -19.64 -5.07
C CYS A 271 12.96 -20.31 -5.08
N LEU A 272 14.02 -19.51 -4.98
CA LEU A 272 15.40 -19.99 -5.04
C LEU A 272 16.04 -20.01 -3.66
N ASP A 273 16.89 -21.01 -3.41
CA ASP A 273 17.84 -20.92 -2.31
C ASP A 273 19.03 -20.02 -2.68
N TYR A 274 19.89 -19.72 -1.70
CA TYR A 274 21.03 -18.84 -1.90
C TYR A 274 22.00 -19.36 -2.98
N HIS A 275 22.27 -20.67 -3.03
CA HIS A 275 23.22 -21.26 -3.97
C HIS A 275 22.68 -21.26 -5.39
N GLU A 276 21.40 -21.60 -5.56
CA GLU A 276 20.69 -21.57 -6.83
C GLU A 276 20.61 -20.15 -7.40
N MET A 277 20.25 -19.17 -6.57
CA MET A 277 20.25 -17.77 -6.95
C MET A 277 21.66 -17.31 -7.33
N ASN A 278 22.67 -17.63 -6.52
CA ASN A 278 24.05 -17.23 -6.81
C ASN A 278 24.56 -17.85 -8.12
N LYS A 279 24.18 -19.10 -8.44
CA LYS A 279 24.48 -19.71 -9.75
C LYS A 279 23.80 -18.94 -10.89
N LYS A 280 22.51 -18.59 -10.73
CA LYS A 280 21.74 -17.82 -11.72
C LYS A 280 22.33 -16.42 -11.95
N LYS A 281 22.87 -15.81 -10.89
CA LYS A 281 23.61 -14.55 -10.95
C LYS A 281 24.83 -14.62 -11.86
N HIS A 282 25.64 -15.67 -11.72
CA HIS A 282 26.86 -15.85 -12.51
C HIS A 282 26.58 -16.26 -13.96
N SER A 283 25.41 -16.86 -14.25
CA SER A 283 25.04 -17.32 -15.60
C SER A 283 24.45 -16.23 -16.50
N GLY A 284 24.57 -14.94 -16.15
CA GLY A 284 24.23 -13.84 -17.06
C GLY A 284 22.97 -13.03 -16.74
N SER A 285 22.47 -13.04 -15.51
CA SER A 285 21.38 -12.14 -15.11
C SER A 285 21.92 -10.72 -14.90
N ASN A 286 22.15 -9.99 -16.00
CA ASN A 286 22.67 -8.63 -15.92
C ASN A 286 21.66 -7.73 -15.17
N GLY A 287 22.10 -7.04 -14.12
CA GLY A 287 21.33 -6.03 -13.39
C GLY A 287 20.10 -6.47 -12.57
N ARG A 288 19.72 -7.76 -12.53
CA ARG A 288 18.69 -8.25 -11.57
C ARG A 288 19.23 -8.33 -10.15
N TYR A 289 20.39 -8.97 -9.98
CA TYR A 289 20.97 -9.22 -8.65
C TYR A 289 22.12 -8.26 -8.34
N VAL A 290 21.96 -7.46 -7.29
CA VAL A 290 22.93 -6.44 -6.86
C VAL A 290 23.58 -6.85 -5.55
N ASN A 291 24.91 -6.80 -5.45
CA ASN A 291 25.59 -7.01 -4.17
C ASN A 291 25.36 -5.80 -3.25
N LEU A 292 24.93 -6.04 -2.01
CA LEU A 292 24.87 -4.99 -1.00
C LEU A 292 26.27 -4.76 -0.41
N PHE A 293 26.61 -3.50 -0.12
CA PHE A 293 27.94 -3.14 0.35
C PHE A 293 28.21 -3.73 1.75
N GLY A 294 29.37 -4.36 1.93
CA GLY A 294 29.83 -4.85 3.23
C GLY A 294 29.10 -6.10 3.78
N GLN A 295 28.25 -6.75 2.99
CA GLN A 295 27.52 -7.96 3.38
C GLN A 295 27.61 -9.02 2.28
N GLU A 296 27.54 -10.30 2.64
CA GLU A 296 27.32 -11.40 1.66
C GLU A 296 25.88 -11.41 1.10
N ASN A 297 25.12 -10.33 1.31
CA ASN A 297 23.72 -10.23 0.95
C ASN A 297 23.54 -9.72 -0.48
N ILE A 298 22.56 -10.29 -1.18
CA ILE A 298 22.28 -10.00 -2.58
C ILE A 298 20.84 -9.49 -2.70
N PHE A 299 20.67 -8.32 -3.29
CA PHE A 299 19.38 -7.71 -3.55
C PHE A 299 18.82 -8.16 -4.90
N ASP A 300 17.55 -8.54 -4.96
CA ASP A 300 16.83 -8.86 -6.20
C ASP A 300 15.94 -7.69 -6.64
N ASN A 301 16.38 -6.98 -7.68
CA ASN A 301 15.66 -5.85 -8.27
C ASN A 301 14.29 -6.25 -8.82
N THR A 302 14.11 -7.50 -9.25
CA THR A 302 12.83 -7.96 -9.82
C THR A 302 11.77 -8.10 -8.75
N PHE A 303 12.06 -8.74 -7.62
CA PHE A 303 11.11 -8.80 -6.51
C PHE A 303 10.77 -7.40 -5.97
N TYR A 304 11.77 -6.51 -5.84
CA TYR A 304 11.54 -5.15 -5.37
C TYR A 304 10.61 -4.35 -6.28
N VAL A 305 10.86 -4.39 -7.60
CA VAL A 305 10.01 -3.70 -8.59
C VAL A 305 8.60 -4.27 -8.59
N LYS A 306 8.42 -5.59 -8.58
CA LYS A 306 7.09 -6.22 -8.55
C LYS A 306 6.31 -5.88 -7.27
N ARG A 307 7.00 -5.81 -6.12
CA ARG A 307 6.39 -5.34 -4.86
C ARG A 307 5.89 -3.90 -4.95
N LEU A 308 6.66 -3.01 -5.58
CA LEU A 308 6.26 -1.61 -5.78
C LEU A 308 5.12 -1.46 -6.81
N THR A 309 5.13 -2.27 -7.87
CA THR A 309 4.07 -2.30 -8.90
C THR A 309 2.68 -2.42 -8.26
N ILE A 310 2.50 -3.31 -7.28
CA ILE A 310 1.21 -3.47 -6.59
C ILE A 310 0.75 -2.17 -5.92
N SER A 311 1.63 -1.50 -5.17
CA SER A 311 1.30 -0.26 -4.47
C SER A 311 1.04 0.90 -5.42
N PHE A 312 1.78 0.97 -6.54
CA PHE A 312 1.63 2.04 -7.53
C PHE A 312 0.38 1.87 -8.36
N ASP A 313 0.06 0.65 -8.78
CA ASP A 313 -1.19 0.36 -9.49
C ASP A 313 -2.39 0.65 -8.60
N THR A 314 -2.30 0.32 -7.30
CA THR A 314 -3.33 0.66 -6.31
C THR A 314 -3.53 2.17 -6.21
N LEU A 315 -2.45 2.94 -6.06
CA LEU A 315 -2.50 4.41 -6.00
C LEU A 315 -3.09 5.02 -7.27
N LEU A 316 -2.57 4.64 -8.43
CA LEU A 316 -2.96 5.23 -9.70
C LEU A 316 -4.42 4.90 -10.05
N GLY A 317 -4.86 3.66 -9.83
CA GLY A 317 -6.26 3.28 -10.02
C GLY A 317 -7.21 4.00 -9.07
N GLU A 318 -6.84 4.11 -7.79
CA GLU A 318 -7.63 4.87 -6.80
C GLU A 318 -7.71 6.36 -7.14
N ALA A 319 -6.58 6.98 -7.47
CA ALA A 319 -6.54 8.40 -7.84
C ALA A 319 -7.40 8.69 -9.07
N ASP A 320 -7.32 7.85 -10.11
CA ASP A 320 -8.12 8.00 -11.32
C ASP A 320 -9.63 7.87 -11.03
N ALA A 321 -10.01 6.83 -10.29
CA ALA A 321 -11.40 6.59 -9.91
C ALA A 321 -11.99 7.74 -9.07
N ARG A 322 -11.20 8.34 -8.17
CA ARG A 322 -11.60 9.53 -7.41
C ARG A 322 -11.81 10.74 -8.31
N GLY A 323 -10.93 10.96 -9.29
CA GLY A 323 -11.09 12.01 -10.30
C GLY A 323 -12.34 11.84 -11.13
N SER A 324 -12.58 10.62 -11.62
CA SER A 324 -13.76 10.24 -12.39
C SER A 324 -15.07 10.53 -11.63
N ALA A 325 -15.12 10.12 -10.35
CA ALA A 325 -16.31 10.27 -9.50
C ALA A 325 -16.77 11.73 -9.31
N VAL A 326 -15.86 12.70 -9.43
CA VAL A 326 -16.17 14.14 -9.32
C VAL A 326 -15.91 14.92 -10.60
N SER A 327 -15.63 14.23 -11.72
CA SER A 327 -15.34 14.85 -13.03
C SER A 327 -14.24 15.93 -12.96
N LYS A 328 -13.14 15.65 -12.24
CA LYS A 328 -11.99 16.55 -12.12
C LYS A 328 -10.70 15.86 -12.58
N SER A 329 -9.83 16.64 -13.24
CA SER A 329 -8.43 16.25 -13.42
C SER A 329 -7.74 16.12 -12.06
N VAL A 330 -6.84 15.16 -11.95
CA VAL A 330 -6.19 14.75 -10.70
C VAL A 330 -4.72 15.16 -10.70
N TYR A 331 -4.30 15.72 -9.58
CA TYR A 331 -2.90 15.99 -9.25
C TYR A 331 -2.48 15.03 -8.13
N VAL A 332 -1.62 14.06 -8.44
CA VAL A 332 -1.11 13.09 -7.46
C VAL A 332 0.16 13.62 -6.82
N HIS A 333 0.17 13.82 -5.51
CA HIS A 333 1.38 14.06 -4.71
C HIS A 333 1.83 12.76 -4.07
N MET A 334 3.04 12.33 -4.44
CA MET A 334 3.60 11.06 -4.01
C MET A 334 4.93 11.24 -3.28
N VAL A 335 4.98 10.79 -2.03
CA VAL A 335 6.22 10.66 -1.26
C VAL A 335 6.87 9.28 -1.42
N GLY A 336 8.15 9.17 -1.08
CA GLY A 336 8.88 7.90 -1.09
C GLY A 336 8.41 6.91 -0.02
N ILE A 337 7.68 5.88 -0.41
CA ILE A 337 7.29 4.77 0.49
C ILE A 337 8.44 3.75 0.60
N GLY A 338 8.88 3.44 1.81
CA GLY A 338 10.00 2.51 2.07
C GLY A 338 11.40 3.02 1.69
N LEU A 339 11.54 4.26 1.22
CA LEU A 339 12.83 4.89 0.89
C LEU A 339 13.51 5.60 2.06
N GLY A 340 12.84 5.68 3.22
CA GLY A 340 13.36 6.25 4.45
C GLY A 340 14.28 5.27 5.20
N VAL A 341 14.00 5.06 6.49
CA VAL A 341 14.80 4.15 7.35
C VAL A 341 14.72 2.67 6.94
N TRP A 342 13.88 2.31 5.98
CA TRP A 342 13.69 0.94 5.51
C TRP A 342 14.57 0.56 4.33
N LYS A 343 15.18 1.52 3.62
CA LYS A 343 16.07 1.21 2.50
C LYS A 343 17.42 0.67 2.99
N VAL A 344 17.99 -0.24 2.22
CA VAL A 344 19.30 -0.85 2.46
C VAL A 344 20.35 -0.42 1.44
N SER A 345 19.95 0.22 0.34
CA SER A 345 20.87 0.78 -0.66
C SER A 345 20.26 1.95 -1.44
N GLY A 346 21.10 2.89 -1.87
CA GLY A 346 20.68 4.08 -2.63
C GLY A 346 20.14 3.78 -4.03
N HIS A 347 20.50 2.64 -4.65
CA HIS A 347 19.95 2.30 -5.97
C HIS A 347 18.44 2.01 -5.96
N GLN A 348 17.86 1.79 -4.76
CA GLN A 348 16.41 1.66 -4.58
C GLN A 348 15.66 2.93 -5.00
N ASP A 349 16.26 4.12 -4.84
CA ASP A 349 15.66 5.39 -5.23
C ASP A 349 15.41 5.41 -6.76
N LYS A 350 16.40 5.00 -7.57
CA LYS A 350 16.26 4.81 -9.02
C LYS A 350 15.21 3.77 -9.40
N LEU A 351 15.23 2.59 -8.78
CA LEU A 351 14.26 1.54 -9.07
C LEU A 351 12.84 2.00 -8.78
N PHE A 352 12.64 2.71 -7.68
CA PHE A 352 11.34 3.27 -7.30
C PHE A 352 10.82 4.23 -8.37
N MET A 353 11.63 5.20 -8.76
CA MET A 353 11.27 6.23 -9.73
C MET A 353 11.01 5.65 -11.11
N ASP A 354 11.87 4.75 -11.57
CA ASP A 354 11.68 4.06 -12.85
C ASP A 354 10.45 3.17 -12.84
N THR A 355 10.16 2.48 -11.73
CA THR A 355 8.96 1.65 -11.61
C THR A 355 7.70 2.50 -11.70
N PHE A 356 7.65 3.64 -11.01
CA PHE A 356 6.50 4.53 -11.03
C PHE A 356 6.17 5.01 -12.45
N GLY A 357 7.16 5.56 -13.17
CA GLY A 357 6.99 6.01 -14.55
C GLY A 357 6.62 4.88 -15.51
N ARG A 358 7.19 3.68 -15.32
CA ARG A 358 6.81 2.49 -16.10
C ARG A 358 5.38 2.04 -15.84
N ARG A 359 4.86 2.21 -14.62
CA ARG A 359 3.44 1.92 -14.31
C ARG A 359 2.50 2.90 -14.99
N ILE A 360 2.83 4.19 -15.03
CA ILE A 360 2.09 5.17 -15.85
C ILE A 360 2.02 4.72 -17.31
N LEU A 361 3.17 4.36 -17.89
CA LEU A 361 3.25 3.90 -19.29
C LEU A 361 2.44 2.62 -19.53
N THR A 362 2.43 1.70 -18.56
CA THR A 362 1.76 0.39 -18.70
C THR A 362 0.25 0.49 -18.52
N LEU A 363 -0.21 1.32 -17.57
CA LEU A 363 -1.64 1.54 -17.34
C LEU A 363 -2.25 2.43 -18.43
N GLY A 364 -1.48 3.39 -18.96
CA GLY A 364 -1.81 4.10 -20.18
C GLY A 364 -3.19 4.76 -20.15
N ASP A 365 -4.06 4.36 -21.09
CA ASP A 365 -5.41 4.89 -21.29
C ASP A 365 -6.35 4.69 -20.09
N LYS A 366 -5.99 3.79 -19.17
CA LYS A 366 -6.70 3.59 -17.88
C LYS A 366 -6.53 4.77 -16.92
N LEU A 367 -5.57 5.66 -17.15
CA LEU A 367 -5.27 6.81 -16.28
C LEU A 367 -5.85 8.10 -16.86
N HIS A 368 -7.12 8.09 -17.26
CA HIS A 368 -7.76 9.17 -18.01
C HIS A 368 -7.87 10.50 -17.25
N ASN A 369 -8.02 10.44 -15.93
CA ASN A 369 -8.30 11.58 -15.07
C ASN A 369 -7.01 12.15 -14.44
N ILE A 370 -5.90 11.42 -14.46
CA ILE A 370 -4.63 11.88 -13.87
C ILE A 370 -3.90 12.79 -14.85
N SER A 371 -3.87 14.09 -14.57
CA SER A 371 -3.13 15.04 -15.41
C SER A 371 -1.69 15.24 -14.95
N ASP A 372 -1.42 15.10 -13.65
CA ASP A 372 -0.14 15.45 -13.05
C ASP A 372 0.26 14.47 -11.95
N VAL A 373 1.56 14.21 -11.86
CA VAL A 373 2.18 13.49 -10.75
C VAL A 373 3.36 14.31 -10.24
N CYS A 374 3.34 14.63 -8.95
CA CYS A 374 4.46 15.16 -8.19
C CYS A 374 5.14 14.05 -7.37
N LEU A 375 6.37 13.71 -7.78
CA LEU A 375 7.26 12.81 -7.05
C LEU A 375 8.11 13.64 -6.08
N ALA A 376 7.61 13.78 -4.86
CA ALA A 376 8.12 14.72 -3.88
C ALA A 376 9.25 14.16 -3.02
N TYR A 377 10.27 14.99 -2.74
CA TYR A 377 11.41 14.66 -1.88
C TYR A 377 12.22 13.44 -2.36
N MET A 378 12.28 13.22 -3.68
CA MET A 378 13.02 12.14 -4.30
C MET A 378 14.48 12.54 -4.56
N ALA A 379 15.39 11.57 -4.42
CA ALA A 379 16.82 11.79 -4.71
C ALA A 379 17.14 11.82 -6.21
N GLU A 380 16.35 11.11 -7.02
CA GLU A 380 16.54 11.01 -8.46
C GLU A 380 15.92 12.19 -9.19
N SER A 381 16.53 12.60 -10.30
CA SER A 381 16.06 13.69 -11.16
C SER A 381 15.22 13.21 -12.35
N LYS A 382 15.02 11.90 -12.49
CA LYS A 382 14.28 11.29 -13.59
C LYS A 382 13.35 10.19 -13.11
N CYS A 383 12.23 10.04 -13.79
CA CYS A 383 11.21 9.03 -13.61
C CYS A 383 11.02 8.30 -14.95
N ALA A 384 11.54 7.07 -15.08
CA ALA A 384 11.51 6.31 -16.34
C ALA A 384 12.07 7.07 -17.56
N GLY A 385 13.07 7.93 -17.33
CA GLY A 385 13.70 8.77 -18.35
C GLY A 385 13.12 10.18 -18.51
N TYR A 386 11.96 10.46 -17.92
CA TYR A 386 11.30 11.77 -17.93
C TYR A 386 11.78 12.63 -16.77
N SER A 387 12.07 13.90 -17.03
CA SER A 387 12.54 14.89 -16.06
C SER A 387 11.38 15.74 -15.56
N HIS A 388 11.62 16.59 -14.54
CA HIS A 388 10.64 17.59 -14.10
C HIS A 388 10.17 18.47 -15.28
N GLY A 389 8.85 18.60 -15.44
CA GLY A 389 8.20 19.37 -16.50
C GLY A 389 7.91 18.55 -17.77
N ASP A 390 8.50 17.37 -17.92
CA ASP A 390 8.21 16.49 -19.05
C ASP A 390 6.81 15.88 -18.92
N THR A 391 6.20 15.53 -20.06
CA THR A 391 4.92 14.82 -20.12
C THR A 391 5.14 13.41 -20.64
N ILE A 392 4.67 12.41 -19.90
CA ILE A 392 4.58 11.03 -20.39
C ILE A 392 3.38 10.96 -21.34
N PRO A 393 3.58 10.76 -22.65
CA PRO A 393 2.50 10.78 -23.61
C PRO A 393 1.60 9.55 -23.45
N ILE A 394 0.28 9.77 -23.47
CA ILE A 394 -0.73 8.71 -23.44
C ILE A 394 -1.73 9.01 -24.55
N GLU A 395 -1.87 8.07 -25.49
CA GLU A 395 -2.81 8.20 -26.60
C GLU A 395 -4.25 8.28 -26.08
N GLY A 396 -5.02 9.25 -26.58
CA GLY A 396 -6.42 9.47 -26.16
C GLY A 396 -6.60 10.16 -24.80
N HIS A 397 -5.51 10.48 -24.08
CA HIS A 397 -5.60 11.21 -22.81
C HIS A 397 -6.04 12.67 -23.04
N PRO A 398 -6.97 13.24 -22.24
CA PRO A 398 -7.52 14.58 -22.47
C PRO A 398 -6.47 15.69 -22.40
N ASN A 399 -5.36 15.45 -21.70
CA ASN A 399 -4.22 16.38 -21.59
C ASN A 399 -3.02 15.97 -22.47
N GLY A 400 -3.20 15.02 -23.39
CA GLY A 400 -2.12 14.44 -24.23
C GLY A 400 -1.14 13.52 -23.48
N GLY A 401 -1.20 13.49 -22.16
CA GLY A 401 -0.42 12.61 -21.29
C GLY A 401 -0.46 13.09 -19.84
N ILE A 402 0.48 12.59 -19.04
CA ILE A 402 0.63 12.94 -17.62
C ILE A 402 1.91 13.75 -17.42
N LYS A 403 1.80 14.95 -16.86
CA LYS A 403 2.95 15.82 -16.56
C LYS A 403 3.64 15.34 -15.28
N ILE A 404 4.97 15.23 -15.35
CA ILE A 404 5.81 14.76 -14.25
C ILE A 404 6.49 15.94 -13.56
N HIS A 405 6.26 16.07 -12.26
CA HIS A 405 6.94 17.03 -11.40
C HIS A 405 7.88 16.28 -10.45
N ILE A 406 9.17 16.56 -10.52
CA ILE A 406 10.15 16.08 -9.52
C ILE A 406 10.63 17.31 -8.74
N CYS A 407 10.01 17.57 -7.59
CA CYS A 407 10.27 18.77 -6.81
C CYS A 407 9.94 18.57 -5.32
N ASN A 408 10.41 19.45 -4.46
CA ASN A 408 10.09 19.43 -3.04
C ASN A 408 8.87 20.32 -2.78
N ARG A 409 7.69 19.71 -2.87
CA ARG A 409 6.39 20.32 -2.57
C ARG A 409 5.81 19.71 -1.29
N ASN A 410 5.30 20.54 -0.37
CA ASN A 410 4.55 20.01 0.76
C ASN A 410 3.22 19.40 0.27
N PRO A 411 2.73 18.31 0.90
CA PRO A 411 1.60 17.55 0.39
C PRO A 411 0.34 18.36 0.08
N HIS A 412 -0.03 19.31 0.96
CA HIS A 412 -1.34 19.98 0.91
C HIS A 412 -1.27 21.43 0.41
N GLU A 413 -0.11 21.86 -0.09
CA GLU A 413 0.06 23.20 -0.66
C GLU A 413 -1.03 23.49 -1.71
N LYS A 414 -1.44 24.76 -1.81
CA LYS A 414 -2.44 25.22 -2.79
C LYS A 414 -1.96 24.95 -4.20
N LEU A 415 -2.81 24.38 -5.04
CA LEU A 415 -2.57 24.26 -6.47
C LEU A 415 -2.93 25.60 -7.14
N THR A 416 -2.02 26.10 -7.98
CA THR A 416 -2.13 27.44 -8.58
C THR A 416 -1.83 27.38 -10.07
N GLY A 417 -2.29 28.38 -10.83
CA GLY A 417 -1.98 28.47 -12.26
C GLY A 417 -2.67 27.36 -13.05
N GLU A 418 -1.91 26.61 -13.86
CA GLU A 418 -2.45 25.50 -14.67
C GLU A 418 -3.00 24.33 -13.82
N ASP A 419 -2.62 24.26 -12.54
CA ASP A 419 -3.02 23.20 -11.63
C ASP A 419 -4.22 23.56 -10.75
N GLU A 420 -4.67 24.82 -10.78
CA GLU A 420 -5.77 25.30 -9.95
C GLU A 420 -7.08 24.53 -10.22
N GLY A 421 -7.75 24.12 -9.13
CA GLY A 421 -9.05 23.44 -9.19
C GLY A 421 -9.01 21.93 -9.44
N LYS A 422 -7.82 21.35 -9.73
CA LYS A 422 -7.61 19.89 -9.81
C LYS A 422 -7.91 19.22 -8.47
N LEU A 423 -8.32 17.94 -8.52
CA LEU A 423 -8.44 17.12 -7.32
C LEU A 423 -7.04 16.73 -6.83
N LEU A 424 -6.65 17.19 -5.65
CA LEU A 424 -5.39 16.83 -5.03
C LEU A 424 -5.51 15.46 -4.33
N VAL A 425 -4.66 14.51 -4.73
CA VAL A 425 -4.54 13.18 -4.11
C VAL A 425 -3.15 13.09 -3.49
N VAL A 426 -3.06 13.03 -2.16
CA VAL A 426 -1.80 13.01 -1.42
C VAL A 426 -1.52 11.64 -0.82
N THR A 427 -0.28 11.18 -0.90
CA THR A 427 0.14 9.95 -0.23
C THR A 427 0.89 10.24 1.06
N PHE A 428 0.80 9.31 2.01
CA PHE A 428 1.75 9.24 3.12
C PHE A 428 2.31 7.83 3.24
N ALA A 429 3.59 7.74 3.64
CA ALA A 429 4.21 6.46 3.92
C ALA A 429 3.71 5.97 5.28
N TRP A 430 2.90 4.90 5.26
CA TRP A 430 2.34 4.25 6.44
C TRP A 430 3.15 3.01 6.86
N ASP A 431 2.94 2.55 8.09
CA ASP A 431 3.49 1.31 8.64
C ASP A 431 2.50 0.14 8.53
N GLY A 432 2.98 -1.02 8.08
CA GLY A 432 2.18 -2.23 7.89
C GLY A 432 1.66 -2.86 9.19
N ASN A 433 2.09 -2.41 10.37
CA ASN A 433 1.69 -2.98 11.65
C ASN A 433 1.40 -1.93 12.74
N SER A 434 1.21 -0.66 12.36
CA SER A 434 0.73 0.39 13.27
C SER A 434 -0.66 0.87 12.88
N LEU A 435 -1.40 1.46 13.82
CA LEU A 435 -2.53 2.31 13.50
C LEU A 435 -2.07 3.56 12.71
N PRO A 436 -2.97 4.21 11.95
CA PRO A 436 -2.64 5.45 11.23
C PRO A 436 -2.05 6.50 12.18
N GLY A 437 -0.92 7.09 11.77
CA GLY A 437 -0.18 8.07 12.56
C GLY A 437 1.05 7.51 13.28
N ASN A 438 1.13 6.21 13.52
CA ASN A 438 2.28 5.52 14.12
C ASN A 438 2.91 6.31 15.29
N GLU A 439 4.08 6.94 15.12
CA GLU A 439 4.76 7.71 16.17
C GLU A 439 3.96 8.90 16.72
N TYR A 440 2.93 9.35 16.00
CA TYR A 440 1.92 10.28 16.50
C TYR A 440 1.44 9.86 17.88
N TRP A 441 1.07 8.60 18.08
CA TRP A 441 0.51 8.11 19.34
C TRP A 441 1.51 8.11 20.51
N PHE A 442 2.81 8.28 20.25
CA PHE A 442 3.83 8.56 21.28
C PHE A 442 4.03 10.07 21.56
N GLY A 443 3.25 10.94 20.94
CA GLY A 443 3.47 12.39 20.96
C GLY A 443 4.62 12.86 20.07
N SER A 444 5.16 12.01 19.20
CA SER A 444 6.24 12.37 18.27
C SER A 444 5.64 12.94 16.98
N LEU A 445 5.29 14.23 17.02
CA LEU A 445 4.51 14.91 15.98
C LEU A 445 5.31 15.36 14.74
N ALA A 446 6.61 15.04 14.67
CA ALA A 446 7.51 15.57 13.63
C ALA A 446 8.56 14.57 13.15
N SER A 447 8.38 13.27 13.41
CA SER A 447 9.40 12.24 13.14
C SER A 447 9.39 11.68 11.73
N SER A 448 8.23 11.55 11.08
CA SER A 448 8.06 10.75 9.86
C SER A 448 6.82 11.22 9.07
N SER A 449 6.48 10.51 7.98
CA SER A 449 5.30 10.80 7.17
C SER A 449 4.00 10.52 7.93
N ASP A 450 4.00 9.49 8.77
CA ASP A 450 2.88 9.07 9.61
C ASP A 450 2.33 10.17 10.53
N PRO A 451 3.12 10.73 11.47
CA PRO A 451 2.65 11.80 12.33
C PRO A 451 2.38 13.08 11.55
N ALA A 452 3.09 13.33 10.45
CA ALA A 452 2.82 14.48 9.60
C ALA A 452 1.42 14.41 8.98
N ALA A 453 1.02 13.24 8.49
CA ALA A 453 -0.33 12.97 7.98
C ALA A 453 -1.36 13.07 9.10
N ALA A 454 -1.15 12.39 10.22
CA ALA A 454 -2.05 12.46 11.38
C ALA A 454 -2.27 13.89 11.87
N CYS A 455 -1.22 14.70 11.91
CA CYS A 455 -1.30 16.09 12.37
C CYS A 455 -1.95 17.05 11.35
N SER A 456 -1.89 16.73 10.06
CA SER A 456 -2.35 17.63 8.99
C SER A 456 -3.71 17.25 8.40
N THR A 457 -4.28 16.12 8.82
CA THR A 457 -5.51 15.52 8.26
C THR A 457 -6.28 14.74 9.33
N GLN A 458 -7.40 14.13 8.96
CA GLN A 458 -8.27 13.36 9.88
C GLN A 458 -7.85 11.88 10.05
N VAL A 459 -6.74 11.41 9.44
CA VAL A 459 -6.43 9.97 9.31
C VAL A 459 -6.30 9.21 10.64
N ALA A 460 -5.84 9.86 11.72
CA ALA A 460 -5.77 9.21 13.04
C ALA A 460 -7.14 8.79 13.60
N GLU A 461 -8.23 9.40 13.10
CA GLU A 461 -9.61 9.13 13.48
C GLU A 461 -10.34 8.34 12.40
N ILE A 462 -10.40 8.85 11.15
CA ILE A 462 -11.25 8.28 10.12
C ILE A 462 -10.64 7.08 9.39
N HIS A 463 -9.33 6.86 9.47
CA HIS A 463 -8.68 5.63 8.97
C HIS A 463 -8.48 4.58 10.09
N ASN A 464 -8.92 4.87 11.32
CA ASN A 464 -8.74 3.97 12.46
C ASN A 464 -9.92 2.98 12.56
N PRO A 465 -9.69 1.66 12.43
CA PRO A 465 -10.75 0.64 12.46
C PRO A 465 -11.45 0.50 13.82
N HIS A 466 -10.86 1.04 14.90
CA HIS A 466 -11.51 1.07 16.21
C HIS A 466 -12.44 2.27 16.40
N ILE A 467 -12.48 3.19 15.43
CA ILE A 467 -13.27 4.43 15.48
C ILE A 467 -14.27 4.48 14.34
N ASN A 468 -13.81 4.26 13.10
CA ASN A 468 -14.64 4.31 11.91
C ASN A 468 -15.00 2.90 11.42
N PRO A 469 -16.27 2.47 11.53
CA PRO A 469 -16.69 1.12 11.14
C PRO A 469 -16.55 0.83 9.63
N TYR A 470 -16.40 1.87 8.80
CA TYR A 470 -16.13 1.72 7.37
C TYR A 470 -14.69 1.28 7.06
N ILE A 471 -13.80 1.28 8.05
CA ILE A 471 -12.47 0.69 7.91
C ILE A 471 -12.55 -0.80 8.27
N SER A 472 -13.12 -1.56 7.36
CA SER A 472 -13.44 -2.98 7.53
C SER A 472 -13.41 -3.73 6.20
N GLY A 473 -13.29 -5.05 6.27
CA GLY A 473 -13.27 -5.94 5.11
C GLY A 473 -14.58 -5.92 4.31
N GLU A 474 -15.69 -5.63 4.97
CA GLU A 474 -17.02 -5.50 4.37
C GLU A 474 -17.10 -4.30 3.41
N ASN A 475 -16.35 -3.22 3.70
CA ASN A 475 -16.25 -2.04 2.84
C ASN A 475 -14.99 -2.02 1.96
N LEU A 476 -14.31 -3.16 1.82
CA LEU A 476 -13.12 -3.28 0.98
C LEU A 476 -13.40 -2.91 -0.47
N ARG A 477 -12.48 -2.12 -1.03
CA ARG A 477 -12.46 -1.77 -2.45
C ARG A 477 -11.34 -2.49 -3.18
N ILE A 478 -11.62 -2.85 -4.42
CA ILE A 478 -10.70 -3.60 -5.29
C ILE A 478 -10.34 -2.72 -6.48
N VAL A 479 -9.05 -2.45 -6.65
CA VAL A 479 -8.52 -1.88 -7.88
C VAL A 479 -8.43 -2.98 -8.92
N THR A 480 -9.18 -2.83 -10.00
CA THR A 480 -9.22 -3.76 -11.14
C THR A 480 -9.44 -2.99 -12.43
N ASP A 481 -8.67 -3.32 -13.45
CA ASP A 481 -8.87 -2.83 -14.82
C ASP A 481 -9.06 -1.30 -14.96
N GLY A 482 -8.28 -0.50 -14.23
CA GLY A 482 -8.38 0.97 -14.27
C GLY A 482 -9.58 1.55 -13.51
N THR A 483 -10.28 0.74 -12.72
CA THR A 483 -11.42 1.15 -11.92
C THR A 483 -11.28 0.69 -10.47
N VAL A 484 -12.11 1.25 -9.59
CA VAL A 484 -12.23 0.83 -8.19
C VAL A 484 -13.67 0.45 -7.91
N VAL A 485 -13.88 -0.79 -7.48
CA VAL A 485 -15.20 -1.37 -7.24
C VAL A 485 -15.32 -1.91 -5.81
N THR A 486 -16.54 -2.10 -5.31
CA THR A 486 -16.76 -2.86 -4.07
C THR A 486 -16.27 -4.31 -4.21
N LEU A 487 -15.92 -4.94 -3.09
CA LEU A 487 -15.67 -6.38 -3.06
C LEU A 487 -16.85 -7.18 -3.66
N LYS A 488 -18.09 -6.77 -3.38
CA LYS A 488 -19.28 -7.43 -3.91
C LYS A 488 -19.35 -7.37 -5.44
N GLU A 489 -19.22 -6.18 -6.02
CA GLU A 489 -19.20 -6.00 -7.49
C GLU A 489 -18.04 -6.77 -8.13
N TYR A 490 -16.88 -6.82 -7.47
CA TYR A 490 -15.74 -7.62 -7.95
C TYR A 490 -16.07 -9.12 -8.01
N ILE A 491 -16.69 -9.66 -6.96
CA ILE A 491 -17.09 -11.08 -6.90
C ILE A 491 -18.09 -11.41 -8.01
N GLU A 492 -19.06 -10.54 -8.25
CA GLU A 492 -20.05 -10.70 -9.33
C GLU A 492 -19.37 -10.70 -10.73
N LYS A 493 -18.36 -9.85 -10.91
CA LYS A 493 -17.56 -9.77 -12.15
C LYS A 493 -16.78 -11.07 -12.40
N ILE A 494 -16.07 -11.60 -11.40
CA ILE A 494 -15.27 -12.82 -11.57
C ILE A 494 -16.14 -14.09 -11.66
N GLY A 495 -17.25 -14.19 -10.93
CA GLY A 495 -18.14 -15.35 -11.00
C GLY A 495 -18.71 -15.57 -12.40
N SER A 496 -18.98 -14.48 -13.12
CA SER A 496 -19.41 -14.52 -14.52
C SER A 496 -18.33 -15.05 -15.48
N SER A 497 -17.05 -14.79 -15.19
CA SER A 497 -15.92 -15.25 -16.01
C SER A 497 -15.60 -16.74 -15.84
N VAL A 498 -15.65 -17.25 -14.60
CA VAL A 498 -15.34 -18.67 -14.30
C VAL A 498 -16.38 -19.62 -14.91
N GLN A 499 -17.67 -19.25 -14.92
CA GLN A 499 -18.74 -20.02 -15.58
C GLN A 499 -18.66 -20.01 -17.13
N CYS A 500 -17.91 -19.08 -17.73
CA CYS A 500 -17.75 -19.02 -19.20
C CYS A 500 -16.68 -19.98 -19.72
N ASP A 501 -15.66 -20.30 -18.92
CA ASP A 501 -14.62 -21.27 -19.29
C ASP A 501 -15.14 -22.73 -19.19
N GLU A 502 -16.12 -23.00 -18.32
CA GLU A 502 -16.82 -24.29 -18.27
C GLU A 502 -17.53 -24.62 -19.59
N ARG A 503 -18.16 -23.63 -20.24
CA ARG A 503 -18.90 -23.83 -21.50
C ARG A 503 -18.02 -23.97 -22.75
N LYS A 504 -16.70 -23.79 -22.62
CA LYS A 504 -15.73 -24.02 -23.71
C LYS A 504 -14.94 -25.33 -23.53
N SER A 505 -15.18 -26.03 -22.42
CA SER A 505 -14.49 -27.26 -22.02
C SER A 505 -15.31 -28.52 -22.32
N ASP A 506 -16.57 -28.36 -22.74
CA ASP A 506 -17.47 -29.39 -23.27
C ASP A 506 -17.54 -29.29 -24.81
#